data_AF-A0A2A4X7P7-F1
#
_entry.id   AF-A0A2A4X7P7-F1
#
_cell.length_a   1.000
_cell.length_b   1.000
_cell.length_c   1.000
_cell.angle_alpha   90.00
_cell.angle_beta   90.00
_cell.angle_gamma   90.00
#
_symmetry.space_group_name_H-M   'P 1'
#
loop_
_entity.id
_entity.type
_entity.pdbx_description
1 polymer ?
#
loop_
_entity_poly.entity_id
_entity_poly.type
_entity_poly.pdbx_seq_one_letter_code
_entity_poly.pdbx_strand_id
1 'polypeptide(L)' 'MDTKLTKKEAFQAMKNFIELHYLRTSQNDEIGILLGACKQNPRTGEFLKPIMWDYWLESIDKIKPKELRK' A
#
# COMPACT_ATOMS: atom_id res chain seq x y z
N MET A 1 -20.07 10.30 -10.02
CA MET A 1 -19.36 10.82 -8.83
C MET A 1 -18.10 9.99 -8.69
N ASP A 2 -16.92 10.60 -8.78
CA ASP A 2 -15.68 9.88 -8.51
C ASP A 2 -15.55 9.66 -7.00
N THR A 3 -15.65 8.39 -6.59
CA THR A 3 -15.46 8.00 -5.20
C THR A 3 -13.97 8.12 -4.87
N LYS A 4 -13.60 9.08 -4.01
CA LYS A 4 -12.23 9.20 -3.51
C LYS A 4 -11.96 8.09 -2.49
N LEU A 5 -10.94 7.28 -2.74
CA LEU A 5 -10.45 6.29 -1.79
C LEU A 5 -9.82 6.98 -0.57
N THR A 6 -10.05 6.43 0.62
CA THR A 6 -9.24 6.77 1.80
C THR A 6 -7.79 6.30 1.61
N LYS A 7 -6.85 6.85 2.39
CA LYS A 7 -5.44 6.40 2.35
C LYS A 7 -5.31 4.88 2.53
N LYS A 8 -6.18 4.28 3.37
CA LYS A 8 -6.18 2.83 3.65
C LYS A 8 -6.76 2.02 2.49
N GLU A 9 -7.87 2.46 1.90
CA GLU A 9 -8.46 1.78 0.75
C GLU A 9 -7.55 1.87 -0.48
N ALA A 10 -6.91 3.01 -0.71
CA ALA A 10 -5.92 3.17 -1.77
C ALA A 10 -4.70 2.25 -1.56
N PHE A 11 -4.25 2.08 -0.31
CA PHE A 11 -3.21 1.10 0.01
C PHE A 11 -3.65 -0.33 -0.31
N GLN A 12 -4.86 -0.71 0.13
CA GLN A 12 -5.40 -2.05 -0.11
C GLN A 12 -5.57 -2.33 -1.60
N ALA A 13 -6.05 -1.36 -2.38
CA ALA A 13 -6.16 -1.47 -3.82
C ALA A 13 -4.77 -1.68 -4.47
N MET A 14 -3.77 -0.91 -4.07
CA MET A 14 -2.39 -1.06 -4.55
C MET A 14 -1.81 -2.43 -4.19
N LYS A 15 -1.95 -2.86 -2.93
CA LYS A 15 -1.48 -4.17 -2.48
C LYS A 15 -2.12 -5.30 -3.29
N ASN A 16 -3.44 -5.25 -3.48
CA ASN A 16 -4.17 -6.25 -4.26
C ASN A 16 -3.68 -6.29 -5.73
N PHE A 17 -3.40 -5.13 -6.32
CA PHE A 17 -2.81 -5.06 -7.66
C PHE A 17 -1.44 -5.75 -7.74
N ILE A 18 -0.55 -5.47 -6.80
CA ILE A 18 0.79 -6.09 -6.75
C ILE A 18 0.66 -7.61 -6.53
N GLU A 19 -0.24 -8.06 -5.66
CA GLU A 19 -0.50 -9.48 -5.42
C GLU A 19 -1.01 -10.18 -6.69
N LEU A 20 -1.96 -9.56 -7.40
CA LEU A 20 -2.44 -10.07 -8.68
C LEU A 20 -1.33 -10.14 -9.73
N HIS A 21 -0.45 -9.14 -9.78
CA HIS A 21 0.69 -9.15 -10.70
C HIS A 21 1.70 -10.26 -10.35
N TYR A 22 2.04 -10.40 -9.07
CA TYR A 22 2.92 -11.46 -8.58
C TYR A 22 2.40 -12.86 -8.95
N LEU A 23 1.10 -13.11 -8.73
CA LEU A 23 0.45 -14.39 -9.05
C LEU A 23 0.37 -14.68 -10.56
N ARG A 24 0.37 -13.64 -11.41
CA ARG A 24 0.28 -13.75 -12.87
C ARG A 24 1.62 -13.77 -13.58
N THR A 25 2.72 -13.56 -12.87
CA THR A 25 4.08 -13.56 -13.41
C THR A 25 4.89 -14.72 -12.82
N SER A 26 6.19 -14.78 -13.11
CA SER A 26 7.09 -15.82 -12.59
C SER A 26 7.37 -15.72 -11.08
N GLN A 27 6.52 -15.05 -10.30
CA GLN A 27 6.64 -14.93 -8.85
C GLN A 27 8.03 -14.40 -8.43
N ASN A 28 8.33 -13.16 -8.85
CA ASN A 28 9.60 -12.51 -8.52
C ASN A 28 9.79 -12.36 -6.99
N ASP A 29 10.91 -12.89 -6.47
CA ASP A 29 11.22 -12.92 -5.03
C ASP A 29 11.16 -11.55 -4.35
N GLU A 30 11.61 -10.48 -5.01
CA GLU A 30 11.60 -9.12 -4.45
C GLU A 30 10.16 -8.62 -4.24
N ILE A 31 9.27 -8.92 -5.18
CA ILE A 31 7.85 -8.61 -5.07
C ILE A 31 7.20 -9.43 -3.95
N GLY A 32 7.56 -10.72 -3.83
CA GLY A 32 7.11 -11.58 -2.74
C GLY A 32 7.53 -11.04 -1.36
N ILE A 33 8.78 -10.58 -1.23
CA ILE A 33 9.31 -9.96 -0.01
C ILE A 33 8.53 -8.68 0.32
N LEU A 34 8.29 -7.82 -0.68
CA LEU A 34 7.50 -6.60 -0.51
C LEU A 34 6.07 -6.91 -0.03
N LEU A 35 5.38 -7.87 -0.66
CA LEU A 35 4.05 -8.30 -0.25
C LEU A 35 4.03 -8.83 1.19
N GLY A 36 5.08 -9.54 1.59
CA GLY A 36 5.30 -9.98 2.96
C GLY A 36 5.40 -8.81 3.95
N ALA A 37 6.12 -7.75 3.59
CA ALA A 37 6.25 -6.53 4.41
C ALA A 37 4.91 -5.76 4.53
N CYS A 38 4.06 -5.83 3.51
CA CYS A 38 2.74 -5.20 3.47
C CYS A 38 1.62 -6.00 4.18
N LYS A 39 1.94 -7.12 4.84
CA LYS A 39 0.95 -7.91 5.58
C LYS A 39 0.40 -7.15 6.78
N GLN A 40 -0.86 -7.40 7.07
CA GLN A 40 -1.55 -6.89 8.25
C GLN A 40 -1.90 -8.05 9.18
N ASN A 41 -1.90 -7.79 10.48
CA ASN A 41 -2.43 -8.68 11.48
C ASN A 41 -3.95 -8.80 11.24
N PRO A 42 -4.49 -10.02 11.03
CA PRO A 42 -5.90 -10.20 10.73
C PRO A 42 -6.83 -9.88 11.92
N ARG A 43 -6.30 -9.84 13.16
CA ARG A 43 -7.07 -9.51 14.37
C ARG A 43 -7.05 -8.03 14.71
N THR A 44 -5.90 -7.37 14.56
CA THR A 44 -5.75 -5.94 14.91
C THR A 44 -5.87 -5.00 13.71
N GLY A 45 -5.70 -5.52 12.49
CA GLY A 45 -5.67 -4.73 11.25
C GLY A 45 -4.40 -3.91 11.07
N GLU A 46 -3.44 -4.01 11.98
CA GLU A 46 -2.18 -3.27 11.96
C GLU A 46 -1.17 -3.95 11.04
N PHE A 47 -0.25 -3.16 10.47
CA PHE A 47 0.83 -3.70 9.66
C PHE A 47 1.81 -4.51 10.50
N LEU A 48 2.21 -5.68 10.00
CA LEU A 48 3.27 -6.48 10.61
C LEU A 48 4.63 -5.74 10.56
N LYS A 49 4.80 -4.86 9.57
CA LYS A 49 5.90 -3.88 9.49
C LYS A 49 5.32 -2.46 9.44
N PRO A 50 5.22 -1.75 10.58
CA PRO A 50 4.62 -0.41 10.65
C PRO A 50 5.26 0.60 9.69
N ILE A 51 6.58 0.52 9.46
CA ILE A 51 7.32 1.42 8.56
C ILE A 51 6.77 1.45 7.13
N MET A 52 6.15 0.35 6.67
CA MET A 52 5.55 0.31 5.33
C MET A 52 4.35 1.26 5.21
N TRP A 53 3.64 1.48 6.31
CA TRP A 53 2.56 2.46 6.36
C TRP A 53 3.12 3.88 6.25
N ASP A 54 4.24 4.18 6.91
CA ASP A 54 4.87 5.50 6.83
C ASP A 54 5.35 5.81 5.42
N TYR A 55 6.03 4.86 4.76
CA TYR A 55 6.44 5.00 3.35
C TYR A 55 5.23 5.23 2.42
N TRP A 56 4.12 4.56 2.69
CA TRP A 56 2.87 4.77 1.96
C TRP A 56 2.29 6.18 2.17
N LEU A 57 2.20 6.63 3.43
CA LEU A 57 1.73 7.96 3.77
C LEU A 57 2.59 9.06 3.12
N GLU A 58 3.91 8.90 3.18
CA GLU A 58 4.88 9.80 2.54
C GLU A 58 4.66 9.86 1.02
N SER A 59 4.43 8.70 0.39
CA SER A 59 4.15 8.61 -1.06
C SER A 59 2.87 9.35 -1.44
N ILE A 60 1.81 9.23 -0.64
CA ILE A 60 0.57 10.00 -0.82
C ILE A 60 0.84 11.50 -0.68
N ASP A 61 1.67 11.92 0.27
CA ASP A 61 1.92 13.35 0.51
C ASP A 61 2.85 13.99 -0.55
N LYS A 62 3.54 13.17 -1.36
CA LYS A 62 4.28 13.60 -2.56
C LYS A 62 3.39 13.87 -3.76
N ILE A 63 2.27 13.17 -3.90
CA ILE A 63 1.31 13.35 -5.00
C ILE A 63 0.27 14.44 -4.72
N LYS A 64 0.11 14.83 -3.45
CA LYS A 64 -0.77 15.96 -3.12
C LYS A 64 -0.18 17.28 -3.63
N PRO A 65 -0.98 18.16 -4.25
CA PRO A 65 -0.52 19.48 -4.67
C PRO A 65 0.09 20.25 -3.49
N LYS A 66 1.18 20.99 -3.76
CA LYS A 66 1.93 21.79 -2.75
C LYS A 66 1.04 22.78 -1.96
N GLU A 67 -0.14 23.13 -2.46
CA GLU A 67 -1.07 24.11 -1.88
C GLU A 67 -1.78 23.66 -0.58
N LEU A 68 -1.65 22.39 -0.18
CA LEU A 68 -2.29 21.85 1.03
C LEU A 68 -1.31 21.55 2.18
N ARG A 69 -0.05 21.97 2.08
CA ARG A 69 0.92 21.91 3.18
C ARG A 69 0.78 23.20 4.02
N LYS A 70 -0.15 23.20 4.97
CA LYS A 70 -0.17 24.20 6.06
C LYS A 70 0.88 23.87 7.09
#